data_AF-A0A6M8V874-F1
#
_entry.id   AF-A0A6M8V874-F1
#
_cell.length_a   1.000
_cell.length_b   1.000
_cell.length_c   1.000
_cell.angle_alpha   90.00
_cell.angle_beta   90.00
_cell.angle_gamma   90.00
#
_symmetry.space_group_name_H-M   'P 1'
#
loop_
_entity.id
_entity.type
_entity.pdbx_description
1 polymer ?
#
loop_
_entity_poly.entity_id
_entity_poly.type
_entity_poly.pdbx_seq_one_letter_code
_entity_poly.pdbx_strand_id
1 'polypeptide(L)'
;MSFITIMGFAAAVLTTSSFVPQAIKTIRTKDTRSISFFMYLLFSAGTLLWLLFGILSDNLPIIIANAITLVFAVIILSYKIIHLNRKNNISK
;
A
#
# COMPACT_ATOMS: atom_id res chain seq x y z
N MET A 1 13.55 12.13 -22.77
CA MET A 1 13.05 11.00 -21.96
C MET A 1 12.75 9.85 -22.90
N SER A 2 13.23 8.63 -22.62
CA SER A 2 12.90 7.47 -23.47
C SER A 2 11.45 7.02 -23.25
N PHE A 3 10.89 6.28 -24.22
CA PHE A 3 9.54 5.69 -24.09
C PHE A 3 9.42 4.81 -22.83
N ILE A 4 10.47 4.05 -22.51
CA ILE A 4 10.54 3.20 -21.31
C ILE A 4 10.42 4.05 -20.03
N THR A 5 11.09 5.20 -19.97
CA THR A 5 11.02 6.10 -18.80
C THR A 5 9.60 6.66 -18.62
N ILE A 6 8.94 7.09 -19.71
CA ILE A 6 7.57 7.63 -19.66
C ILE A 6 6.59 6.53 -19.20
N MET A 7 6.71 5.32 -19.74
CA MET A 7 5.90 4.16 -19.32
C MET A 7 6.11 3.83 -17.85
N GLY A 8 7.35 3.86 -17.36
CA GLY A 8 7.68 3.63 -15.95
C GLY A 8 7.02 4.65 -15.02
N PHE A 9 7.08 5.94 -15.36
CA PHE A 9 6.40 6.98 -14.58
C PHE A 9 4.88 6.86 -14.65
N ALA A 10 4.30 6.57 -15.82
CA ALA A 10 2.85 6.36 -15.96
C ALA A 10 2.38 5.18 -15.10
N ALA A 11 3.09 4.05 -15.14
CA ALA A 11 2.82 2.89 -14.32
C ALA A 11 2.90 3.23 -12.82
N ALA A 12 3.97 3.94 -12.40
CA ALA A 12 4.16 4.37 -11.02
C ALA A 12 3.01 5.28 -10.54
N VAL A 13 2.61 6.27 -11.33
CA VAL A 13 1.52 7.20 -10.97
C VAL A 13 0.19 6.47 -10.88
N LEU A 14 -0.18 5.68 -11.88
CA LEU A 14 -1.48 4.98 -11.90
C LEU A 14 -1.60 4.00 -10.74
N THR A 15 -0.56 3.20 -10.50
CA THR A 15 -0.58 2.19 -9.43
C THR A 15 -0.59 2.84 -8.04
N THR A 16 0.30 3.82 -7.79
CA THR A 16 0.37 4.50 -6.49
C THR A 16 -0.90 5.29 -6.18
N SER A 17 -1.41 6.05 -7.16
CA SER A 17 -2.62 6.87 -6.96
C SER A 17 -3.88 6.04 -6.72
N SER A 18 -3.93 4.79 -7.21
CA SER A 18 -5.06 3.88 -6.97
C SER A 18 -5.28 3.57 -5.48
N PHE A 19 -4.23 3.68 -4.64
CA PHE A 19 -4.34 3.50 -3.20
C PHE A 19 -4.91 4.71 -2.48
N VAL A 20 -4.87 5.91 -3.08
CA VAL A 20 -5.36 7.15 -2.45
C VAL A 20 -6.86 7.08 -2.15
N PRO A 21 -7.75 6.74 -3.11
CA PRO A 21 -9.18 6.60 -2.82
C PRO A 21 -9.46 5.56 -1.74
N GLN A 22 -8.74 4.44 -1.75
CA GLN A 22 -8.93 3.36 -0.77
C GLN A 22 -8.47 3.79 0.62
N ALA A 23 -7.33 4.46 0.75
CA ALA A 23 -6.84 4.99 2.01
C ALA A 23 -7.79 6.05 2.57
N ILE A 24 -8.26 6.99 1.73
CA ILE A 24 -9.25 8.00 2.13
C ILE A 24 -10.53 7.34 2.63
N LYS A 25 -11.06 6.35 1.90
CA LYS A 25 -12.26 5.60 2.31
C LYS A 25 -12.05 4.94 3.66
N THR A 26 -10.94 4.22 3.85
CA THR A 26 -10.62 3.55 5.11
C THR A 26 -10.49 4.52 6.28
N ILE A 27 -9.81 5.66 6.10
CA ILE A 27 -9.65 6.68 7.14
C ILE A 27 -11.01 7.31 7.51
N ARG A 28 -11.82 7.65 6.51
CA ARG A 28 -13.11 8.34 6.70
C ARG A 28 -14.17 7.43 7.32
N THR A 29 -14.35 6.23 6.78
CA THR A 29 -15.43 5.32 7.23
C THR A 29 -15.02 4.47 8.42
N LYS A 30 -13.71 4.23 8.61
CA LYS A 30 -13.16 3.27 9.57
C LYS A 30 -13.73 1.84 9.40
N ASP A 31 -14.37 1.56 8.27
CA ASP A 31 -14.94 0.26 7.95
C ASP A 31 -13.97 -0.54 7.08
N THR A 32 -13.35 -1.55 7.69
CA THR A 32 -12.40 -2.46 7.05
C THR A 32 -12.94 -3.90 7.00
N ARG A 33 -14.25 -4.11 7.13
CA ARG A 33 -14.84 -5.47 7.17
C ARG A 33 -14.61 -6.23 5.87
N SER A 34 -14.80 -5.58 4.72
CA SER A 34 -14.61 -6.17 3.39
C SER A 34 -13.14 -6.25 2.95
N ILE A 35 -12.21 -5.63 3.68
CA ILE A 35 -10.79 -5.65 3.34
C ILE A 35 -10.17 -6.96 3.85
N SER A 36 -9.48 -7.70 2.96
CA SER A 36 -8.73 -8.89 3.35
C SER A 36 -7.46 -8.52 4.11
N PHE A 37 -7.28 -9.10 5.31
CA PHE A 37 -6.10 -8.87 6.14
C PHE A 37 -4.83 -9.43 5.48
N PHE A 38 -4.85 -10.71 5.09
CA PHE A 38 -3.69 -11.38 4.50
C PHE A 38 -3.25 -10.72 3.20
N MET A 39 -4.19 -10.23 2.39
CA MET A 39 -3.87 -9.48 1.17
C MET A 39 -3.03 -8.25 1.51
N TYR A 40 -3.48 -7.40 2.44
CA TYR A 40 -2.74 -6.18 2.79
C TYR A 40 -1.44 -6.46 3.54
N LEU A 41 -1.37 -7.54 4.31
CA LEU A 41 -0.13 -7.97 4.97
C LEU A 41 0.92 -8.37 3.94
N LEU A 42 0.58 -9.29 3.04
CA LEU A 42 1.48 -9.75 1.97
C LEU A 42 1.84 -8.61 1.02
N PHE A 43 0.87 -7.76 0.66
CA PHE A 43 1.11 -6.60 -0.18
C PHE A 43 2.07 -5.59 0.45
N SER A 44 1.91 -5.29 1.75
CA SER A 44 2.81 -4.37 2.46
C SER A 44 4.23 -4.95 2.56
N ALA A 45 4.35 -6.25 2.87
CA ALA A 45 5.65 -6.91 2.89
C ALA A 45 6.33 -6.94 1.51
N GLY A 46 5.58 -7.28 0.46
CA GLY A 46 6.08 -7.27 -0.91
C GLY A 46 6.49 -5.87 -1.39
N THR A 47 5.70 -4.85 -1.07
CA THR A 47 6.01 -3.44 -1.40
C THR A 47 7.28 -2.96 -0.68
N LEU A 48 7.47 -3.37 0.58
CA LEU A 48 8.71 -3.09 1.31
C LEU A 48 9.92 -3.76 0.63
N LEU A 49 9.78 -5.01 0.20
CA LEU A 49 10.85 -5.71 -0.54
C LEU A 49 11.16 -5.03 -1.88
N TRP A 50 10.13 -4.57 -2.62
CA TRP A 50 10.31 -3.81 -3.85
C TRP A 50 10.99 -2.45 -3.62
N LEU A 51 10.66 -1.76 -2.52
CA LEU A 51 11.35 -0.54 -2.13
C LEU A 51 12.84 -0.80 -1.87
N LEU A 52 13.16 -1.83 -1.07
CA LEU A 52 14.55 -2.23 -0.80
C LEU A 52 15.28 -2.60 -2.10
N PHE A 53 14.64 -3.39 -2.96
CA PHE A 53 15.17 -3.73 -4.28
C PHE A 53 15.46 -2.48 -5.13
N GLY A 54 14.54 -1.51 -5.14
CA GLY A 54 14.71 -0.25 -5.86
C GLY A 54 15.92 0.54 -5.36
N ILE A 55 16.10 0.63 -4.04
CA ILE A 55 17.24 1.29 -3.39
C ILE A 55 18.54 0.58 -3.79
N LEU A 56 18.60 -0.75 -3.65
CA LEU A 56 19.78 -1.55 -3.99
C LEU A 56 20.13 -1.51 -5.50
N SER A 57 19.18 -1.14 -6.35
CA SER A 57 19.33 -1.08 -7.81
C SER A 57 19.44 0.35 -8.35
N ASP A 58 19.55 1.37 -7.48
CA ASP A 58 19.53 2.80 -7.84
C ASP A 58 18.38 3.22 -8.79
N ASN A 59 17.21 2.56 -8.66
CA ASN A 59 16.07 2.76 -9.55
C ASN A 59 15.04 3.72 -8.95
N LEU A 60 15.20 5.01 -9.25
CA LEU A 60 14.39 6.08 -8.66
C LEU A 60 12.86 5.92 -8.86
N PRO A 61 12.34 5.57 -10.06
CA PRO A 61 10.91 5.29 -10.24
C PRO A 61 10.36 4.18 -9.31
N ILE A 62 11.10 3.09 -9.15
CA ILE A 62 10.70 1.98 -8.26
C ILE A 62 10.71 2.44 -6.80
N ILE A 63 11.74 3.19 -6.39
CA ILE A 63 11.87 3.72 -5.02
C ILE A 63 10.68 4.61 -4.69
N ILE A 64 10.41 5.62 -5.52
CA ILE A 64 9.35 6.61 -5.27
C ILE A 64 7.97 5.93 -5.23
N ALA A 65 7.67 5.05 -6.21
CA ALA A 65 6.38 4.37 -6.29
C ALA A 65 6.10 3.51 -5.05
N ASN A 66 7.08 2.68 -4.66
CA ASN A 66 6.89 1.75 -3.54
C ASN A 66 6.93 2.47 -2.18
N ALA A 67 7.72 3.54 -2.02
CA ALA A 67 7.72 4.33 -0.79
C ALA A 67 6.35 4.94 -0.51
N ILE A 68 5.74 5.60 -1.50
CA ILE A 68 4.42 6.22 -1.35
C ILE A 68 3.33 5.15 -1.17
N THR A 69 3.38 4.09 -1.98
CA THR A 69 2.41 2.98 -1.90
C THR A 69 2.47 2.29 -0.53
N LEU A 70 3.66 2.09 0.03
CA LEU A 70 3.85 1.46 1.33
C LEU A 70 3.20 2.29 2.45
N VAL A 71 3.29 3.63 2.39
CA VAL A 71 2.62 4.51 3.37
C VAL A 71 1.10 4.27 3.36
N PHE A 72 0.47 4.24 2.18
CA PHE A 72 -0.97 3.97 2.10
C PHE A 72 -1.33 2.55 2.54
N ALA A 73 -0.54 1.56 2.13
CA ALA A 73 -0.75 0.16 2.50
C ALA A 73 -0.69 -0.05 4.02
N VAL A 74 0.31 0.54 4.67
CA VAL A 74 0.49 0.48 6.12
C VAL A 74 -0.68 1.15 6.84
N ILE A 75 -1.12 2.34 6.40
CA ILE A 75 -2.30 3.00 6.98
C ILE A 75 -3.51 2.06 6.94
N ILE A 76 -3.82 1.50 5.77
CA ILE A 76 -4.99 0.62 5.61
C ILE A 76 -4.85 -0.66 6.46
N LEU A 77 -3.65 -1.24 6.50
CA LEU A 77 -3.35 -2.42 7.31
C LEU A 77 -3.50 -2.14 8.81
N SER A 78 -3.03 -0.98 9.30
CA SER A 78 -3.19 -0.58 10.71
C SER A 78 -4.65 -0.49 11.11
N TYR A 79 -5.50 0.13 10.29
CA TYR A 79 -6.95 0.18 10.55
C TYR A 79 -7.56 -1.22 10.55
N LYS A 80 -7.15 -2.10 9.65
CA LYS A 80 -7.63 -3.49 9.62
C LYS A 80 -7.23 -4.25 10.89
N ILE A 81 -6.00 -4.11 11.36
CA ILE A 81 -5.51 -4.74 12.60
C ILE A 81 -6.31 -4.24 13.81
N ILE A 82 -6.51 -2.93 13.93
CA ILE A 82 -7.31 -2.34 15.03
C ILE A 82 -8.74 -2.89 15.01
N HIS A 83 -9.35 -3.01 13.83
CA HIS A 83 -10.69 -3.57 13.68
C HIS A 83 -10.75 -5.04 14.12
N LEU A 84 -9.77 -5.86 13.72
CA LEU A 84 -9.71 -7.28 14.10
C LEU A 84 -9.52 -7.46 15.61
N ASN A 85 -8.65 -6.66 16.24
CA ASN A 85 -8.44 -6.69 17.69
C ASN A 85 -9.72 -6.34 18.46
N ARG A 86 -10.46 -5.32 18.01
CA ARG A 86 -11.77 -4.97 18.59
C ARG A 86 -12.79 -6.10 18.46
N LYS A 87 -12.87 -6.75 17.29
CA LYS A 87 -13.79 -7.87 17.06
C LYS A 87 -13.48 -9.05 18.00
N ASN A 88 -12.20 -9.40 18.16
CA ASN A 88 -11.77 -10.51 19.01
C ASN A 88 -12.05 -10.27 20.51
N ASN A 89 -12.01 -9.01 20.96
CA ASN A 89 -12.35 -8.65 22.35
C ASN A 89 -13.85 -8.70 22.65
N ILE A 90 -14.72 -8.54 21.64
CA ILE A 90 -16.18 -8.64 21.81
C ILE A 90 -16.65 -10.10 21.81
N SER A 91 -15.91 -11.00 21.14
CA SER A 91 -16.23 -12.43 21.07
C SER A 91 -15.71 -13.26 22.25
N LYS A 92 -14.96 -12.66 23.18
CA LYS A 92 -14.53 -13.27 24.44
C LYS A 92 -15.53 -12.94 25.53
#